data_AF-A0A377M817-F1
#
_entry.id   AF-A0A377M817-F1
#
_cell.length_a   1.000
_cell.length_b   1.000
_cell.length_c   1.000
_cell.angle_alpha   90.00
_cell.angle_beta   90.00
_cell.angle_gamma   90.00
#
_symmetry.space_group_name_H-M   'P 1'
#
loop_
_entity.id
_entity.type
_entity.pdbx_description
1 polymer ?
#
loop_
_entity_poly.entity_id
_entity_poly.type
_entity_poly.pdbx_seq_one_letter_code
_entity_poly.pdbx_strand_id
1 'polypeptide(L)' 'MIGYERNVWTNEKYDKAGITVLPIPGDELGRGRGGARCMSCPLERDGI' A
#
# COMPACT_ATOMS: atom_id res chain seq x y z
N MET A 1 1.71 -3.66 -5.38
CA MET A 1 1.22 -2.45 -4.66
C MET A 1 1.66 -2.53 -3.21
N ILE A 2 2.09 -1.42 -2.61
CA ILE A 2 2.44 -1.37 -1.19
C ILE A 2 1.23 -0.89 -0.40
N GLY A 3 0.87 -1.60 0.67
CA GLY A 3 -0.28 -1.28 1.52
C GLY A 3 -0.03 -1.68 2.97
N TYR A 4 -0.86 -1.21 3.89
CA TYR A 4 -0.76 -1.65 5.29
C TYR A 4 -1.38 -3.01 5.51
N GLU A 5 -0.79 -3.80 6.40
CA GLU A 5 -1.32 -5.12 6.77
C GLU A 5 -2.70 -5.06 7.42
N ARG A 6 -3.00 -4.00 8.19
CA ARG A 6 -4.30 -3.78 8.85
C ARG A 6 -5.50 -3.74 7.90
N ASN A 7 -5.27 -3.47 6.62
CA ASN A 7 -6.33 -3.35 5.62
C ASN A 7 -6.67 -4.71 4.98
N VAL A 8 -6.95 -5.72 5.81
CA VAL A 8 -7.13 -7.12 5.41
C VAL A 8 -8.15 -7.29 4.27
N TRP A 9 -9.35 -6.72 4.42
CA TRP A 9 -10.41 -6.82 3.42
C TRP A 9 -10.03 -6.22 2.06
N THR A 10 -9.30 -5.12 2.08
CA THR A 10 -8.85 -4.44 0.87
C THR A 10 -7.72 -5.21 0.21
N ASN A 11 -6.80 -5.75 0.99
CA ASN A 11 -5.69 -6.57 0.49
C ASN A 11 -6.21 -7.87 -0.17
N GLU A 12 -7.21 -8.53 0.43
CA GLU A 12 -7.86 -9.71 -0.17
C GLU A 12 -8.55 -9.40 -1.50
N LYS A 13 -9.17 -8.22 -1.64
CA LYS A 13 -9.78 -7.79 -2.91
C LYS A 13 -8.73 -7.56 -3.99
N TYR A 14 -7.60 -6.97 -3.63
CA TYR A 14 -6.49 -6.78 -4.58
C TYR A 14 -5.87 -8.10 -5.00
N ASP A 15 -5.72 -9.05 -4.07
CA ASP A 15 -5.24 -10.39 -4.38
C ASP A 15 -6.17 -11.12 -5.36
N LYS A 16 -7.49 -11.09 -5.11
CA LYS A 16 -8.51 -11.63 -6.04
C LYS A 16 -8.52 -10.92 -7.41
N ALA A 17 -8.11 -9.66 -7.47
CA ALA A 17 -7.99 -8.91 -8.72
C ALA A 17 -6.66 -9.18 -9.47
N GLY A 18 -5.81 -10.08 -8.96
CA GLY A 18 -4.50 -10.40 -9.55
C GLY A 18 -3.42 -9.36 -9.27
N ILE A 19 -3.63 -8.46 -8.29
CA ILE A 19 -2.68 -7.42 -7.91
C ILE A 19 -1.91 -7.90 -6.68
N THR A 20 -0.60 -8.14 -6.83
CA THR A 20 0.26 -8.48 -5.69
C THR A 20 0.35 -7.31 -4.71
N VAL A 21 -0.09 -7.53 -3.47
CA VAL A 21 0.06 -6.58 -2.37
C VAL A 21 1.25 -6.97 -1.52
N LEU A 22 2.13 -6.00 -1.25
CA LEU A 22 3.23 -6.12 -0.29
C LEU A 22 2.80 -5.40 1.00
N PRO A 23 2.32 -6.13 2.02
CA PRO A 23 1.88 -5.54 3.27
C PRO A 23 3.07 -5.06 4.11
N ILE A 24 2.95 -3.86 4.68
CA ILE A 24 3.88 -3.32 5.67
C ILE A 24 3.15 -3.08 7.00
N PRO A 25 3.85 -3.23 8.15
CA PRO A 25 3.30 -2.84 9.45
C PRO A 25 3.12 -1.33 9.48
N GLY A 26 1.98 -0.87 10.02
CA GLY A 26 1.55 0.53 9.88
C GLY A 26 0.73 1.05 11.05
N ASP A 27 0.92 0.49 12.25
CA ASP A 27 0.06 0.77 13.41
C ASP A 27 0.09 2.25 13.82
N GLU A 28 1.28 2.86 13.87
CA GLU A 28 1.44 4.28 14.20
C GLU A 28 1.32 5.19 12.97
N LEU A 29 1.93 4.80 11.84
CA LEU A 29 1.93 5.61 10.61
C LEU A 29 0.53 5.73 9.99
N GLY A 30 -0.29 4.68 10.08
CA GLY A 30 -1.68 4.70 9.64
C GLY A 30 -2.56 5.64 10.47
N ARG A 31 -2.24 5.90 11.74
CA ARG A 31 -2.96 6.86 12.59
C ARG A 31 -2.72 8.30 12.15
N GLY A 32 -1.56 8.58 11.55
CA GLY A 32 -1.23 9.87 10.91
C GLY A 32 -2.04 10.17 9.64
N ARG A 33 -3.03 9.33 9.29
CA ARG A 33 -3.86 9.44 8.07
C ARG A 33 -3.06 9.35 6.75
N GLY A 34 -1.82 8.87 6.80
CA GLY A 34 -0.96 8.69 5.63
C GLY A 34 -0.93 7.24 5.17
N GLY A 35 -1.20 6.99 3.89
CA GLY A 35 -0.93 5.71 3.23
C GLY A 35 0.49 5.63 2.68
N ALA A 36 0.91 4.47 2.18
CA ALA A 36 2.21 4.30 1.53
C ALA A 36 2.48 5.35 0.44
N ARG A 37 1.44 5.73 -0.32
CA ARG A 37 1.52 6.77 -1.34
C ARG A 37 1.72 8.18 -0.76
N CYS A 38 1.16 8.49 0.40
CA CYS A 38 1.37 9.76 1.08
C CYS A 38 2.80 9.92 1.60
N MET A 39 3.49 8.80 1.85
CA MET A 39 4.86 8.74 2.37
C MET A 39 5.90 8.59 1.27
N SER A 40 5.51 8.66 0.00
CA SER A 40 6.39 8.46 -1.15
C SER A 40 6.31 9.63 -2.13
N CYS A 41 7.46 10.07 -2.64
CA CYS A 41 7.57 11.02 -3.74
C CYS A 41 8.44 10.38 -4.84
N PRO A 42 7.84 9.75 -5.87
CA PRO A 42 8.61 9.11 -6.94
C PRO A 42 9.33 10.17 -7.76
N LEU A 43 10.65 10.06 -7.86
CA LEU A 43 11.50 10.97 -8.63
C LEU A 43 11.59 10.54 -10.10
N GLU A 44 11.72 9.24 -10.32
CA GLU A 44 11.80 8.64 -11.65
C GLU A 44 10.92 7.40 -11.69
N ARG A 45 10.33 7.17 -12.86
CA ARG A 45 9.56 5.97 -13.15
C ARG A 45 9.82 5.61 -14.60
N ASP A 46 10.16 4.35 -14.85
CA ASP A 46 10.28 3.83 -16.20
C ASP A 46 8.94 3.97 -16.94
N GLY A 47 9.02 4.23 -18.25
CA GLY A 47 7.84 4.21 -19.13
C GLY A 47 7.12 2.85 -19.06
N ILE A 48 5.83 2.85 -19.34
CA ILE A 48 5.00 1.64 -19.39
C ILE A 48 5.13 0.98 -20.76
#